data_AF-A0A8C5JWL2-F1
#
_entry.id   AF-A0A8C5JWL2-F1
#
_cell.length_a   1.000
_cell.length_b   1.000
_cell.length_c   1.000
_cell.angle_alpha   90.00
_cell.angle_beta   90.00
_cell.angle_gamma   90.00
#
_symmetry.space_group_name_H-M   'P 1'
#
loop_
_entity.id
_entity.type
_entity.pdbx_description
1 polymer ?
#
loop_
_entity_poly.entity_id
_entity_poly.type
_entity_poly.pdbx_seq_one_letter_code
_entity_poly.pdbx_strand_id
1 'polypeptide(L)'
;MSKNTVSSARFRKVDVDEYDENKFVDEEDGGDGQAGPDEGEVDSCLRQYPWLAPTAAALQAALKNPPINTKSQAVKDRAGSIVLKVLISFKANDIEKAVQSLDKNGVDLLMKYIYKGFESPSDNSSAVLLQWHEKVS
;
A
#
# COMPACT_ATOMS: atom_id res chain seq x y z
N MET A 1 -45.76 37.46 -9.86
CA MET A 1 -44.92 36.34 -9.40
C MET A 1 -44.02 35.91 -10.55
N SER A 2 -42.72 36.19 -10.46
CA SER A 2 -41.75 35.82 -11.49
C SER A 2 -41.59 34.30 -11.50
N LYS A 3 -41.97 33.66 -12.60
CA LYS A 3 -41.80 32.23 -12.84
C LYS A 3 -40.30 31.94 -12.81
N ASN A 4 -39.84 31.40 -11.69
CA ASN A 4 -38.44 31.10 -11.46
C ASN A 4 -37.97 30.09 -12.51
N THR A 5 -36.99 30.48 -13.30
CA THR A 5 -36.45 29.77 -14.44
C THR A 5 -35.67 28.54 -13.99
N VAL A 6 -36.37 27.45 -13.64
CA VAL A 6 -35.76 26.13 -13.37
C VAL A 6 -34.93 25.61 -14.57
N SER A 7 -35.20 26.12 -15.77
CA SER A 7 -34.40 25.89 -16.99
C SER A 7 -33.10 26.71 -17.03
N SER A 8 -33.09 27.92 -16.47
CA SER A 8 -31.93 28.84 -16.51
C SER A 8 -30.83 28.51 -15.50
N ALA A 9 -31.05 27.61 -14.53
CA ALA A 9 -29.97 27.18 -13.64
C ALA A 9 -29.20 25.96 -14.17
N ARG A 10 -29.64 25.35 -15.28
CA ARG A 10 -29.06 24.12 -15.82
C ARG A 10 -27.62 24.31 -16.29
N PHE A 11 -27.27 25.48 -16.81
CA PHE A 11 -25.90 25.80 -17.22
C PHE A 11 -24.93 25.95 -16.05
N ARG A 12 -25.43 26.20 -14.82
CA ARG A 12 -24.61 26.33 -13.60
C ARG A 12 -24.29 24.99 -12.92
N LYS A 13 -24.84 23.89 -13.44
CA LYS A 13 -24.55 22.53 -12.96
C LYS A 13 -23.39 21.88 -13.70
N VAL A 14 -22.93 22.49 -14.78
CA VAL A 14 -21.77 22.01 -15.53
C VAL A 14 -20.52 22.45 -14.78
N ASP A 15 -19.69 21.49 -14.40
CA ASP A 15 -18.36 21.74 -13.85
C ASP A 15 -17.44 22.15 -15.01
N VAL A 16 -17.26 23.47 -15.19
CA VAL A 16 -16.44 24.01 -16.28
C VAL A 16 -14.95 23.75 -16.02
N ASP A 17 -14.56 23.62 -14.76
CA ASP A 17 -13.17 23.37 -14.35
C ASP A 17 -12.72 21.95 -14.72
N GLU A 18 -13.65 21.02 -14.95
CA GLU A 18 -13.34 19.68 -15.47
C GLU A 18 -12.67 19.73 -16.86
N TYR A 19 -12.97 20.76 -17.65
CA TYR A 19 -12.49 20.95 -19.02
C TYR A 19 -11.38 22.00 -19.15
N ASP A 20 -10.85 22.53 -18.03
CA ASP A 20 -9.70 23.45 -18.07
C ASP A 20 -8.46 22.73 -18.59
N GLU A 21 -7.87 23.23 -19.67
CA GLU A 21 -6.64 22.69 -20.27
C GLU A 21 -5.43 22.78 -19.31
N ASN A 22 -5.50 23.66 -18.30
CA ASN A 22 -4.47 23.79 -17.26
C ASN A 22 -4.75 22.92 -16.03
N LYS A 23 -5.82 22.12 -16.04
CA LYS A 23 -6.11 21.17 -14.96
C LYS A 23 -4.94 20.20 -14.83
N PHE A 24 -4.45 20.03 -13.61
CA PHE A 24 -3.40 19.06 -13.33
C PHE A 24 -3.91 17.64 -13.62
N VAL A 25 -3.15 16.91 -14.45
CA VAL A 25 -3.38 15.49 -14.76
C VAL A 25 -2.12 14.75 -14.32
N ASP A 26 -2.31 13.73 -13.49
CA ASP A 26 -1.21 12.84 -13.09
C ASP A 26 -0.62 12.15 -14.33
N GLU A 27 0.71 12.03 -14.38
CA GLU A 27 1.36 11.22 -15.40
C GLU A 27 0.99 9.75 -15.20
N GLU A 28 0.15 9.21 -16.10
CA GLU A 28 -0.16 7.78 -16.11
C GLU A 28 1.00 7.00 -16.75
N ASP A 29 1.98 6.59 -15.96
CA ASP A 29 2.91 5.54 -16.39
C ASP A 29 2.13 4.22 -16.50
N GLY A 30 2.11 3.61 -17.68
CA GLY A 30 1.32 2.42 -18.00
C GLY A 30 1.77 1.18 -17.23
N GLY A 31 1.35 1.04 -15.97
CA GLY A 31 1.62 -0.11 -15.10
C GLY A 31 0.66 -1.29 -15.29
N ASP A 32 0.10 -1.45 -16.50
CA ASP A 32 -0.83 -2.52 -16.84
C ASP A 32 -0.05 -3.85 -16.92
N GLY A 33 0.14 -4.50 -15.77
CA GLY A 33 0.94 -5.71 -15.64
C GLY A 33 1.63 -5.91 -14.28
N GLN A 34 1.67 -4.90 -13.41
CA GLN A 34 2.19 -5.09 -12.05
C GLN A 34 1.19 -5.88 -11.20
N ALA A 35 1.38 -7.19 -11.09
CA ALA A 35 0.52 -8.08 -10.29
C ALA A 35 0.75 -7.97 -8.77
N GLY A 36 1.79 -7.25 -8.34
CA GLY A 36 2.22 -7.19 -6.95
C GLY A 36 3.22 -8.31 -6.58
N PRO A 37 3.51 -8.46 -5.29
CA PRO A 37 4.39 -9.53 -4.79
C PRO A 37 3.79 -10.92 -4.97
N ASP A 38 4.66 -11.92 -5.15
CA ASP A 38 4.24 -13.33 -5.30
C ASP A 38 3.83 -13.91 -3.94
N GLU A 39 2.52 -14.13 -3.77
CA GLU A 39 1.97 -14.67 -2.53
C GLU A 39 2.47 -16.09 -2.22
N GLY A 40 2.71 -16.90 -3.24
CA GLY A 40 3.21 -18.27 -3.09
C GLY A 40 4.65 -18.29 -2.58
N GLU A 41 5.51 -17.42 -3.09
CA GLU A 41 6.89 -17.23 -2.62
C GLU A 41 6.91 -16.76 -1.15
N VAL A 42 6.07 -15.78 -0.82
CA VAL A 42 5.95 -15.25 0.55
C VAL A 42 5.43 -16.32 1.50
N ASP A 43 4.35 -17.01 1.15
CA ASP A 43 3.77 -18.07 1.98
C ASP A 43 4.74 -19.25 2.16
N SER A 44 5.51 -19.59 1.11
CA SER A 44 6.57 -20.58 1.21
C SER A 44 7.65 -20.15 2.20
N CYS A 45 8.12 -18.90 2.14
CA CYS A 45 9.10 -18.38 3.08
C CYS A 45 8.60 -18.41 4.53
N LEU A 46 7.32 -18.06 4.75
CA LEU A 46 6.70 -18.09 6.07
C LEU A 46 6.54 -19.53 6.61
N ARG A 47 6.23 -20.51 5.74
CA ARG A 47 6.08 -21.92 6.13
C ARG A 47 7.39 -22.66 6.32
N GLN A 48 8.43 -22.28 5.59
CA GLN A 48 9.72 -22.98 5.62
C GLN A 48 10.46 -22.74 6.94
N TYR A 49 10.17 -21.63 7.63
CA TYR A 49 10.75 -21.29 8.92
C TYR A 49 9.67 -20.99 9.99
N PRO A 50 8.92 -22.00 10.49
CA PRO A 50 7.96 -21.77 11.58
C PRO A 50 8.65 -21.58 12.94
N TRP A 51 9.87 -22.11 13.08
CA TRP A 51 10.61 -22.22 14.34
C TRP A 51 11.88 -21.35 14.39
N LEU A 52 12.42 -20.96 13.23
CA LEU A 52 13.37 -19.86 13.11
C LEU A 52 12.58 -18.60 12.76
N ALA A 53 13.02 -17.42 13.21
CA ALA A 53 12.33 -16.16 12.93
C ALA A 53 11.92 -16.07 11.44
N PRO A 54 10.71 -15.57 11.11
CA PRO A 54 10.34 -15.28 9.73
C PRO A 54 11.47 -14.44 9.13
N THR A 55 12.13 -14.99 8.11
CA THR A 55 13.40 -14.43 7.68
C THR A 55 13.15 -13.14 6.90
N ALA A 56 14.13 -12.24 6.93
CA ALA A 56 14.20 -11.08 6.05
C ALA A 56 13.85 -11.42 4.58
N ALA A 57 14.02 -12.67 4.15
CA ALA A 57 13.58 -13.17 2.84
C ALA A 57 12.06 -13.03 2.61
N ALA A 58 11.19 -13.33 3.58
CA ALA A 58 9.75 -13.16 3.44
C ALA A 58 9.37 -11.69 3.29
N LEU A 59 10.04 -10.81 4.05
CA LEU A 59 9.87 -9.36 3.94
C LEU A 59 10.35 -8.84 2.59
N GLN A 60 11.54 -9.28 2.14
CA GLN A 60 12.08 -8.91 0.83
C GLN A 60 11.19 -9.40 -0.32
N ALA A 61 10.65 -10.61 -0.24
CA ALA A 61 9.71 -11.15 -1.22
C ALA A 61 8.40 -10.34 -1.24
N ALA A 62 7.88 -9.95 -0.08
CA ALA A 62 6.67 -9.14 0.01
C ALA A 62 6.85 -7.70 -0.48
N LEU A 63 8.05 -7.15 -0.38
CA LEU A 63 8.39 -5.81 -0.88
C LEU A 63 8.83 -5.82 -2.36
N LYS A 64 8.88 -6.98 -3.00
CA LYS A 64 9.28 -7.13 -4.41
C LYS A 64 8.09 -6.78 -5.33
N ASN A 65 8.38 -6.04 -6.41
CA ASN A 65 7.40 -5.66 -7.43
C ASN A 65 6.12 -4.99 -6.86
N PRO A 66 6.25 -3.90 -6.08
CA PRO A 66 5.08 -3.18 -5.57
C PRO A 66 4.20 -2.68 -6.73
N PRO A 67 2.86 -2.78 -6.62
CA PRO A 67 1.94 -2.34 -7.66
C PRO A 67 1.74 -0.81 -7.63
N ILE A 68 2.79 -0.06 -7.97
CA ILE A 68 2.84 1.40 -7.93
C ILE A 68 1.98 2.00 -9.04
N ASN A 69 2.08 1.46 -10.26
CA ASN A 69 1.51 2.07 -11.47
C ASN A 69 0.19 1.41 -11.90
N THR A 70 -0.37 0.50 -11.10
CA THR A 70 -1.67 -0.10 -11.41
C THR A 70 -2.82 0.82 -11.02
N LYS A 71 -3.86 0.86 -11.85
CA LYS A 71 -5.16 1.48 -11.50
C LYS A 71 -6.06 0.54 -10.70
N SER A 72 -5.71 -0.74 -10.62
CA SER A 72 -6.53 -1.74 -9.94
C SER A 72 -6.35 -1.66 -8.43
N GLN A 73 -7.38 -1.15 -7.74
CA GLN A 73 -7.39 -1.11 -6.28
C GLN A 73 -7.26 -2.51 -5.66
N ALA A 74 -7.89 -3.52 -6.28
CA ALA A 74 -7.82 -4.90 -5.82
C ALA A 74 -6.38 -5.45 -5.78
N VAL A 75 -5.52 -5.04 -6.72
CA VAL A 75 -4.11 -5.45 -6.74
C VAL A 75 -3.31 -4.75 -5.65
N LYS A 76 -3.57 -3.45 -5.42
CA LYS A 76 -2.95 -2.69 -4.31
C LYS A 76 -3.34 -3.27 -2.96
N ASP A 77 -4.61 -3.61 -2.78
CA ASP A 77 -5.14 -4.19 -1.54
C ASP A 77 -4.57 -5.59 -1.30
N ARG A 78 -4.42 -6.41 -2.35
CA ARG A 78 -3.76 -7.71 -2.26
C ARG A 78 -2.31 -7.56 -1.82
N ALA A 79 -1.53 -6.68 -2.47
CA ALA A 79 -0.14 -6.46 -2.10
C ALA A 79 -0.01 -5.95 -0.65
N GLY A 80 -0.87 -5.01 -0.23
CA GLY A 80 -0.91 -4.53 1.15
C GLY A 80 -1.24 -5.65 2.14
N SER A 81 -2.17 -6.54 1.80
CA SER A 81 -2.54 -7.69 2.64
C SER A 81 -1.39 -8.69 2.80
N ILE A 82 -0.63 -8.94 1.73
CA ILE A 82 0.55 -9.82 1.75
C ILE A 82 1.63 -9.23 2.67
N VAL A 83 1.94 -7.95 2.51
CA VAL A 83 2.93 -7.27 3.37
C VAL A 83 2.46 -7.29 4.82
N LEU A 84 1.21 -6.92 5.10
CA LEU A 84 0.67 -6.91 6.46
C LEU A 84 0.73 -8.29 7.13
N LYS A 85 0.41 -9.36 6.39
CA LYS A 85 0.55 -10.76 6.86
C LYS A 85 1.98 -11.05 7.29
N VAL A 86 2.98 -10.61 6.51
CA VAL A 86 4.39 -10.75 6.88
C VAL A 86 4.69 -9.94 8.13
N LEU A 87 4.33 -8.66 8.21
CA LEU A 87 4.63 -7.79 9.36
C LEU A 87 4.08 -8.34 10.68
N ILE A 88 2.86 -8.89 10.67
CA ILE A 88 2.21 -9.48 11.86
C ILE A 88 2.88 -10.80 12.29
N SER A 89 3.51 -11.52 11.36
CA SER A 89 4.22 -12.77 11.68
C SER A 89 5.54 -12.57 12.43
N PHE A 90 6.11 -11.36 12.39
CA PHE A 90 7.39 -11.05 13.02
C PHE A 90 7.29 -10.98 14.55
N LYS A 91 8.37 -11.40 15.21
CA LYS A 91 8.59 -11.15 16.64
C LYS A 91 9.26 -9.78 16.82
N ALA A 92 8.86 -9.05 17.86
CA ALA A 92 9.37 -7.70 18.13
C ALA A 92 10.92 -7.59 18.13
N ASN A 93 11.61 -8.61 18.65
CA ASN A 93 13.08 -8.65 18.73
C ASN A 93 13.79 -8.79 17.37
N ASP A 94 13.08 -9.24 16.33
CA ASP A 94 13.66 -9.49 15.00
C ASP A 94 13.37 -8.33 14.02
N ILE A 95 12.45 -7.42 14.37
CA ILE A 95 12.03 -6.28 13.53
C ILE A 95 13.23 -5.40 13.17
N GLU A 96 14.03 -4.99 14.17
CA GLU A 96 15.15 -4.08 13.97
C GLU A 96 16.19 -4.65 12.98
N LYS A 97 16.51 -5.94 13.12
CA LYS A 97 17.43 -6.63 12.20
C LYS A 97 16.87 -6.72 10.79
N ALA A 98 15.56 -6.93 10.65
CA ALA A 98 14.89 -6.97 9.36
C ALA A 98 14.93 -5.60 8.66
N VAL A 99 14.66 -4.52 9.38
CA VAL A 99 14.73 -3.15 8.84
C VAL A 99 16.15 -2.79 8.41
N GLN A 100 17.16 -3.14 9.21
CA GLN A 100 18.58 -2.92 8.87
C GLN A 100 19.04 -3.70 7.63
N SER A 101 18.33 -4.76 7.24
CA SER A 101 18.65 -5.54 6.04
C SER A 101 18.08 -4.94 4.74
N LEU A 102 17.24 -3.91 4.85
CA LEU A 102 16.65 -3.21 3.70
C LEU A 102 17.55 -2.05 3.25
N ASP A 103 17.53 -1.76 1.96
CA ASP A 103 18.11 -0.54 1.41
C ASP A 103 17.15 0.65 1.61
N LYS A 104 17.63 1.88 1.30
CA LYS A 104 16.82 3.10 1.48
C LYS A 104 15.48 3.04 0.76
N ASN A 105 15.41 2.43 -0.42
CA ASN A 105 14.15 2.30 -1.17
C ASN A 105 13.22 1.27 -0.52
N GLY A 106 13.77 0.15 -0.02
CA GLY A 106 13.01 -0.83 0.74
C GLY A 106 12.42 -0.28 2.03
N VAL A 107 13.16 0.57 2.75
CA VAL A 107 12.69 1.27 3.97
C VAL A 107 11.56 2.25 3.64
N ASP A 108 11.70 3.06 2.58
CA ASP A 108 10.63 3.97 2.12
C ASP A 108 9.36 3.22 1.70
N LEU A 109 9.53 2.13 0.96
CA LEU A 109 8.41 1.27 0.55
C LEU A 109 7.72 0.61 1.74
N LEU A 110 8.50 0.12 2.71
CA LEU A 110 7.97 -0.42 3.95
C LEU A 110 7.16 0.62 4.71
N MET A 111 7.64 1.87 4.80
CA MET A 111 6.91 2.97 5.43
C MET A 111 5.54 3.21 4.77
N LYS A 112 5.47 3.20 3.44
CA LYS A 112 4.20 3.32 2.70
C LYS A 112 3.22 2.19 3.05
N TYR A 113 3.70 0.96 3.15
CA TYR A 113 2.86 -0.18 3.56
C TYR A 113 2.41 -0.12 5.02
N ILE A 114 3.23 0.43 5.92
CA ILE A 114 2.84 0.65 7.32
C ILE A 114 1.66 1.63 7.39
N TYR A 115 1.73 2.76 6.68
CA TYR A 115 0.61 3.71 6.60
C TYR A 115 -0.63 3.10 5.95
N LYS A 116 -0.44 2.32 4.88
CA LYS A 116 -1.55 1.60 4.25
C LYS A 116 -2.20 0.61 5.23
N GLY A 117 -1.41 -0.06 6.06
CA GLY A 117 -1.91 -0.95 7.12
C GLY A 117 -2.73 -0.21 8.18
N PHE A 118 -2.38 1.04 8.50
CA PHE A 118 -3.16 1.86 9.44
C PHE A 118 -4.53 2.29 8.89
N GLU A 119 -4.76 2.27 7.57
CA GLU A 119 -6.08 2.53 6.99
C GLU A 119 -7.11 1.43 7.32
N SER A 120 -6.64 0.20 7.62
CA SER A 120 -7.50 -0.97 7.86
C SER A 120 -7.11 -1.69 9.15
N PRO A 121 -7.34 -1.08 10.32
CA PRO A 121 -6.98 -1.67 11.60
C PRO A 121 -7.76 -2.96 11.84
N SER A 122 -7.04 -4.05 12.10
CA SER A 122 -7.55 -5.32 12.62
C SER A 122 -6.94 -5.64 13.99
N ASP A 123 -7.53 -6.57 14.74
CA ASP A 123 -7.08 -6.87 16.11
C ASP A 123 -5.57 -7.15 16.18
N ASN A 124 -4.89 -6.42 17.07
CA ASN A 124 -3.43 -6.43 17.30
C ASN A 124 -2.52 -5.95 16.15
N SER A 125 -3.05 -5.71 14.94
CA SER A 125 -2.24 -5.25 13.81
C SER A 125 -1.60 -3.88 14.06
N SER A 126 -2.36 -2.93 14.66
CA SER A 126 -1.87 -1.57 14.89
C SER A 126 -0.71 -1.51 15.90
N ALA A 127 -0.71 -2.36 16.93
CA ALA A 127 0.37 -2.42 17.90
C ALA A 127 1.68 -2.89 17.25
N VAL A 128 1.61 -3.92 16.39
CA VAL A 128 2.77 -4.40 15.62
C VAL A 128 3.23 -3.33 14.62
N LEU A 129 2.31 -2.69 13.89
CA LEU A 129 2.64 -1.63 12.95
C LEU A 129 3.34 -0.43 13.60
N LEU A 130 2.99 -0.09 14.84
CA LEU A 130 3.69 0.95 15.62
C LEU A 130 5.12 0.53 15.97
N GLN A 131 5.36 -0.74 16.31
CA GLN A 131 6.72 -1.25 16.53
C GLN A 131 7.55 -1.17 15.25
N TRP A 132 6.98 -1.52 14.10
CA TRP A 132 7.63 -1.37 12.80
C TRP A 132 7.93 0.10 12.50
N HIS A 133 6.95 0.99 12.67
CA HIS A 133 7.10 2.42 12.46
C HIS A 133 8.25 3.00 13.29
N GLU A 134 8.36 2.64 14.57
CA GLU A 134 9.46 3.07 15.45
C GLU A 134 10.84 2.71 14.89
N LYS A 135 10.99 1.55 14.24
CA LYS A 135 12.29 1.07 13.74
C LYS A 135 12.63 1.56 12.33
N VAL A 136 11.62 1.99 11.57
CA VAL A 136 11.77 2.54 10.21
C VAL A 136 12.01 4.05 10.24
N SER A 137 11.61 4.73 11.33
CA SER A 137 11.76 6.18 11.54
C SER A 137 13.17 6.61 11.92
#